data_AF-A0A6F8T406-F1
#
_entry.id   AF-A0A6F8T406-F1
#
_cell.length_a   1.000
_cell.length_b   1.000
_cell.length_c   1.000
_cell.angle_alpha   90.00
_cell.angle_beta   90.00
_cell.angle_gamma   90.00
#
_symmetry.space_group_name_H-M   'P 1'
#
loop_
_entity.id
_entity.type
_entity.pdbx_description
1 polymer ?
#
loop_
_entity_poly.entity_id
_entity_poly.type
_entity_poly.pdbx_seq_one_letter_code
_entity_poly.pdbx_strand_id
1 'polypeptide(L)'
;MMKRQEIKQVLDELTKDIDSLADKKAVTIIKVLVNLVEMLAEENALLREENQVLRDEINRLKGEQGKPNIRGQSKGSNGDNTGNSNHSSEGDRNKRGKGNNKNTGKDKKNVRIDRRVTIALDKATLPDDAKFKGFEIRIIQDLKIITDNVEFKLETYYSPSLKKTFIAPIPGEYKGSEFGPGVKALVITLYRDAGMTESAIERCHGSRLLAHPLATQSSPLRVNFFNSLVIY
;
A
#
# COMPACT_ATOMS: atom_id res chain seq x y z
N MET A 1 12.84 -19.29 -20.40
CA MET A 1 12.90 -20.19 -19.22
C MET A 1 12.14 -21.43 -19.59
N MET A 2 12.71 -22.61 -19.32
CA MET A 2 12.15 -23.89 -19.75
C MET A 2 10.76 -24.09 -19.11
N LYS A 3 9.77 -24.50 -19.91
CA LYS A 3 8.40 -24.74 -19.42
C LYS A 3 8.37 -26.06 -18.65
N ARG A 4 7.43 -26.21 -17.70
CA ARG A 4 7.27 -27.45 -16.89
C ARG A 4 7.22 -28.72 -17.77
N GLN A 5 6.55 -28.63 -18.92
CA GLN A 5 6.45 -29.73 -19.89
C GLN A 5 7.80 -30.12 -20.50
N GLU A 6 8.65 -29.13 -20.81
CA GLU A 6 9.99 -29.35 -21.36
C GLU A 6 10.91 -29.98 -20.29
N ILE A 7 10.78 -29.58 -19.02
CA ILE A 7 11.55 -30.20 -17.91
C ILE A 7 11.14 -31.67 -17.72
N LYS A 8 9.82 -31.98 -17.73
CA LYS A 8 9.35 -33.36 -17.62
C LYS A 8 9.84 -34.24 -18.79
N GLN A 9 9.81 -33.72 -20.02
CA GLN A 9 10.34 -34.44 -21.19
C GLN A 9 11.82 -34.77 -21.05
N VAL A 10 12.64 -33.81 -20.59
CA VAL A 10 14.07 -34.04 -20.37
C VAL A 10 14.31 -35.07 -19.26
N LEU A 11 13.53 -35.05 -18.18
CA LEU A 11 13.64 -36.04 -17.09
C LEU A 11 13.19 -37.45 -17.53
N ASP A 12 12.14 -37.55 -18.35
CA ASP A 12 11.67 -38.81 -18.92
C ASP A 12 12.70 -39.40 -19.89
N GLU A 13 13.34 -38.57 -20.71
CA GLU A 13 14.45 -39.00 -21.57
C GLU A 13 15.66 -39.47 -20.76
N LEU A 14 16.04 -38.74 -19.72
CA LEU A 14 17.14 -39.14 -18.83
C LEU A 14 16.86 -40.48 -18.15
N THR A 15 15.60 -40.80 -17.88
CA THR A 15 15.20 -41.98 -17.10
C THR A 15 15.22 -43.28 -17.92
N LYS A 16 15.03 -43.20 -19.25
CA LYS A 16 14.96 -44.37 -20.14
C LYS A 16 16.23 -45.24 -20.13
N ASP A 17 17.40 -44.62 -19.94
CA ASP A 17 18.68 -45.31 -20.05
C ASP A 17 19.33 -45.61 -18.69
N ILE A 18 18.74 -45.16 -17.57
CA ILE A 18 19.31 -45.35 -16.22
C ILE A 18 19.41 -46.84 -15.86
N ASP A 19 18.42 -47.66 -16.24
CA ASP A 19 18.38 -49.08 -15.90
C ASP A 19 19.45 -49.92 -16.63
N SER A 20 20.12 -49.35 -17.63
CA SER A 20 21.22 -50.00 -18.36
C SER A 20 22.60 -49.85 -17.70
N LEU A 21 22.71 -49.04 -16.64
CA LEU A 21 23.96 -48.79 -15.94
C LEU A 21 24.38 -50.00 -15.08
N ALA A 22 25.66 -50.36 -15.12
CA ALA A 22 26.19 -51.53 -14.42
C ALA A 22 26.20 -51.38 -12.88
N ASP A 23 26.36 -50.16 -12.35
CA ASP A 23 26.39 -49.91 -10.91
C ASP A 23 24.99 -49.65 -10.34
N LYS A 24 24.47 -50.63 -9.61
CA LYS A 24 23.16 -50.58 -8.94
C LYS A 24 23.06 -49.45 -7.90
N LYS A 25 24.16 -49.06 -7.26
CA LYS A 25 24.16 -47.95 -6.29
C LYS A 25 24.01 -46.61 -7.01
N ALA A 26 24.75 -46.41 -8.11
CA ALA A 26 24.60 -45.23 -8.96
C ALA A 26 23.17 -45.10 -9.51
N VAL A 27 22.58 -46.20 -10.01
CA VAL A 27 21.18 -46.23 -10.49
C VAL A 27 20.19 -45.74 -9.42
N THR A 28 20.34 -46.23 -8.20
CA THR A 28 19.44 -45.85 -7.08
C THR A 28 19.59 -44.37 -6.74
N ILE A 29 20.82 -43.86 -6.67
CA ILE A 29 21.10 -42.44 -6.37
C ILE A 29 20.52 -41.53 -7.47
N ILE A 30 20.70 -41.88 -8.74
CA ILE A 30 20.21 -41.08 -9.87
C ILE A 30 18.67 -41.04 -9.86
N LYS A 31 17.99 -42.16 -9.59
CA LYS A 31 16.52 -42.19 -9.46
C LYS A 31 16.01 -41.25 -8.36
N VAL A 32 16.66 -41.24 -7.20
CA VAL A 32 16.31 -40.32 -6.09
C VAL A 32 16.55 -38.86 -6.51
N LEU A 33 17.65 -38.57 -7.20
CA LEU A 33 17.95 -37.21 -7.69
C LEU A 33 16.93 -36.74 -8.72
N VAL A 34 16.54 -37.59 -9.67
CA VAL A 34 15.52 -37.26 -10.69
C VAL A 34 14.18 -36.93 -10.03
N ASN A 35 13.74 -37.75 -9.07
CA ASN A 35 12.51 -37.49 -8.31
C ASN A 35 12.58 -36.17 -7.53
N LEU A 36 13.73 -35.86 -6.91
CA LEU A 36 13.92 -34.60 -6.20
C LEU A 36 13.88 -33.39 -7.14
N VAL A 37 14.51 -33.50 -8.32
CA VAL A 37 14.48 -32.46 -9.35
C VAL A 37 13.05 -32.25 -9.88
N GLU A 38 12.28 -33.32 -10.04
CA GLU A 38 10.87 -33.21 -10.44
C GLU A 38 10.05 -32.47 -9.38
N MET A 39 10.16 -32.84 -8.10
CA MET A 39 9.48 -32.15 -7.00
C MET A 39 9.86 -30.67 -6.94
N LEU A 40 11.15 -30.35 -7.05
CA LEU A 40 11.65 -28.97 -7.05
C LEU A 40 11.15 -28.18 -8.27
N ALA A 41 11.00 -28.81 -9.43
CA ALA A 41 10.46 -28.17 -10.62
C ALA A 41 8.96 -27.86 -10.46
N GLU A 42 8.21 -28.72 -9.78
CA GLU A 42 6.80 -28.50 -9.47
C GLU A 42 6.61 -27.37 -8.45
N GLU A 43 7.38 -27.38 -7.37
CA GLU A 43 7.35 -26.30 -6.37
C GLU A 43 7.74 -24.95 -7.00
N ASN A 44 8.78 -24.92 -7.84
CA ASN A 44 9.15 -23.71 -8.58
C ASN A 44 8.05 -23.23 -9.53
N ALA A 45 7.26 -24.13 -10.12
CA ALA A 45 6.14 -23.74 -10.98
C ALA A 45 5.03 -23.07 -10.16
N LEU A 46 4.66 -23.66 -9.02
CA LEU A 46 3.67 -23.10 -8.09
C LEU A 46 4.12 -21.74 -7.55
N LEU A 47 5.37 -21.63 -7.10
CA LEU A 47 5.93 -20.37 -6.60
C LEU A 47 5.92 -19.27 -7.67
N ARG A 48 6.12 -19.60 -8.94
CA ARG A 48 6.06 -18.63 -10.04
C ARG A 48 4.63 -18.18 -10.32
N GLU A 49 3.67 -19.09 -10.22
CA GLU A 49 2.25 -18.75 -10.34
C GLU A 49 1.80 -17.83 -9.21
N GLU A 50 2.15 -18.16 -7.97
CA GLU A 50 1.88 -17.31 -6.80
C GLU A 50 2.56 -15.94 -6.93
N ASN A 51 3.82 -15.90 -7.34
CA ASN A 51 4.52 -14.62 -7.61
C ASN A 51 3.83 -13.80 -8.69
N GLN A 52 3.24 -14.43 -9.70
CA GLN A 52 2.49 -13.73 -10.74
C GLN A 52 1.20 -13.14 -10.17
N VAL A 53 0.44 -13.91 -9.39
CA VAL A 53 -0.77 -13.44 -8.70
C VAL A 53 -0.45 -12.27 -7.77
N LEU A 54 0.61 -12.37 -6.96
CA LEU A 54 1.03 -11.30 -6.05
C LEU A 54 1.44 -10.03 -6.80
N ARG A 55 2.11 -10.16 -7.95
CA ARG A 55 2.46 -9.01 -8.80
C ARG A 55 1.23 -8.35 -9.39
N ASP A 56 0.26 -9.14 -9.86
CA ASP A 56 -0.99 -8.62 -10.40
C ASP A 56 -1.82 -7.92 -9.30
N GLU A 57 -1.82 -8.46 -8.08
CA GLU A 57 -2.44 -7.83 -6.91
C GLU A 57 -1.76 -6.50 -6.53
N ILE A 58 -0.42 -6.46 -6.51
CA ILE A 58 0.33 -5.21 -6.29
C ILE A 58 -0.02 -4.16 -7.35
N ASN A 59 -0.13 -4.55 -8.62
CA ASN A 59 -0.47 -3.62 -9.70
C ASN A 59 -1.90 -3.11 -9.55
N ARG A 60 -2.85 -3.98 -9.20
CA ARG A 60 -4.24 -3.60 -8.86
C ARG A 60 -4.28 -2.57 -7.73
N LEU A 61 -3.58 -2.83 -6.63
CA LEU A 61 -3.50 -1.91 -5.47
C LEU A 61 -2.84 -0.57 -5.83
N LYS A 62 -1.94 -0.55 -6.82
CA LYS A 62 -1.31 0.67 -7.34
C LYS A 62 -2.15 1.41 -8.39
N GLY A 63 -3.33 0.89 -8.76
CA GLY A 63 -4.19 1.46 -9.79
C GLY A 63 -3.70 1.22 -11.23
N GLU A 64 -2.75 0.29 -11.41
CA GLU A 64 -2.26 -0.16 -12.71
C GLU A 64 -3.01 -1.43 -13.14
N GLN A 65 -3.14 -1.65 -14.45
CA GLN A 65 -3.70 -2.91 -14.96
C GLN A 65 -2.65 -4.03 -14.80
N GLY A 66 -3.06 -5.16 -14.22
CA GLY A 66 -2.24 -6.38 -14.17
C GLY A 66 -1.88 -6.90 -15.57
N LYS A 67 -1.11 -7.99 -15.64
CA LYS A 67 -0.69 -8.56 -16.93
C LYS A 67 -1.92 -8.85 -17.83
N PRO A 68 -1.98 -8.29 -19.05
CA PRO A 68 -3.14 -8.50 -19.91
C PRO A 68 -3.29 -9.98 -20.29
N ASN A 69 -4.49 -10.53 -20.07
CA ASN A 69 -4.83 -11.88 -20.51
C ASN A 69 -5.08 -11.87 -22.03
N ILE A 70 -4.03 -12.08 -22.83
CA ILE A 70 -4.13 -12.20 -24.27
C ILE A 70 -4.68 -13.60 -24.58
N ARG A 71 -5.97 -13.68 -24.91
CA ARG A 71 -6.60 -14.90 -25.40
C ARG A 71 -5.95 -15.29 -26.74
N GLY A 72 -5.38 -16.48 -26.82
CA GLY A 72 -4.75 -16.97 -28.06
C GLY A 72 -5.77 -17.08 -29.19
N GLN A 73 -5.46 -16.51 -30.36
CA GLN A 73 -6.23 -16.79 -31.58
C GLN A 73 -5.95 -18.22 -32.02
N SER A 74 -6.99 -19.05 -32.11
CA SER A 74 -6.88 -20.39 -32.69
C SER A 74 -6.64 -20.29 -34.20
N LYS A 75 -5.64 -21.02 -34.68
CA LYS A 75 -5.45 -21.25 -36.12
C LYS A 75 -6.26 -22.48 -36.55
N GLY A 76 -7.25 -22.25 -37.41
CA GLY A 76 -7.68 -23.13 -38.50
C GLY A 76 -8.82 -24.14 -38.22
N SER A 77 -9.98 -23.96 -38.87
CA SER A 77 -10.33 -24.71 -40.09
C SER A 77 -11.72 -24.32 -40.65
N ASN A 78 -11.72 -23.92 -41.93
CA ASN A 78 -12.73 -24.00 -43.01
C ASN A 78 -14.24 -23.89 -42.72
N GLY A 79 -14.86 -22.86 -43.32
CA GLY A 79 -16.31 -22.73 -43.49
C GLY A 79 -16.73 -21.44 -44.21
N ASP A 80 -16.60 -21.46 -45.53
CA ASP A 80 -17.30 -20.70 -46.58
C ASP A 80 -17.69 -19.21 -46.46
N ASN A 81 -17.17 -18.47 -47.46
CA ASN A 81 -17.82 -17.47 -48.30
C ASN A 81 -18.57 -16.28 -47.66
N THR A 82 -18.01 -15.08 -47.80
CA THR A 82 -18.49 -14.07 -48.76
C THR A 82 -17.70 -12.76 -48.67
N GLY A 83 -17.33 -12.20 -49.82
CA GLY A 83 -17.35 -10.74 -50.00
C GLY A 83 -16.07 -9.94 -49.81
N ASN A 84 -15.31 -9.85 -50.92
CA ASN A 84 -14.93 -8.59 -51.55
C ASN A 84 -13.76 -7.72 -51.00
N SER A 85 -12.84 -7.47 -51.94
CA SER A 85 -12.02 -6.27 -52.16
C SER A 85 -11.23 -5.66 -51.00
N ASN A 86 -9.92 -5.93 -51.04
CA ASN A 86 -8.83 -4.95 -51.00
C ASN A 86 -9.27 -3.48 -50.78
N HIS A 87 -8.91 -2.87 -49.65
CA HIS A 87 -8.34 -1.53 -49.66
C HIS A 87 -7.63 -1.20 -48.34
N SER A 88 -6.31 -1.12 -48.44
CA SER A 88 -5.39 -0.46 -47.52
C SER A 88 -5.97 0.83 -46.91
N SER A 89 -6.04 0.90 -45.58
CA SER A 89 -6.24 2.14 -44.82
C SER A 89 -4.94 2.63 -44.18
N GLU A 90 -3.91 2.82 -45.02
CA GLU A 90 -2.74 3.66 -44.67
C GLU A 90 -3.15 5.12 -44.30
N GLY A 91 -4.36 5.55 -44.69
CA GLY A 91 -4.91 6.89 -44.43
C GLY A 91 -5.26 7.22 -42.98
N ASP A 92 -5.42 6.23 -42.10
CA ASP A 92 -5.74 6.48 -40.68
C ASP A 92 -4.49 6.57 -39.78
N ARG A 93 -3.28 6.37 -40.33
CA ARG A 93 -2.03 6.47 -39.55
C ARG A 93 -1.62 7.90 -39.21
N ASN A 94 -2.26 8.91 -39.79
CA ASN A 94 -1.84 10.31 -39.65
C ASN A 94 -2.60 11.14 -38.60
N LYS A 95 -3.32 10.49 -37.67
CA LYS A 95 -3.79 11.11 -36.42
C LYS A 95 -3.13 10.49 -35.18
N ARG A 96 -1.93 9.92 -35.32
CA ARG A 96 -1.03 9.74 -34.17
C ARG A 96 -0.61 11.12 -33.70
N GLY A 97 -1.39 11.66 -32.77
CA GLY A 97 -1.08 12.88 -32.05
C GLY A 97 0.38 12.85 -31.66
N LYS A 98 1.15 13.79 -32.21
CA LYS A 98 2.54 14.01 -31.87
C LYS A 98 2.64 14.03 -30.36
N GLY A 99 3.52 13.18 -29.85
CA GLY A 99 3.72 12.97 -28.44
C GLY A 99 3.95 14.28 -27.72
N ASN A 100 3.00 14.66 -26.89
CA ASN A 100 3.31 15.41 -25.69
C ASN A 100 3.31 14.42 -24.54
N ASN A 101 4.29 13.51 -24.56
CA ASN A 101 4.70 12.83 -23.34
C ASN A 101 5.50 13.83 -22.49
N LYS A 102 4.84 14.92 -22.11
CA LYS A 102 5.24 15.69 -20.95
C LYS A 102 4.81 14.85 -19.76
N ASN A 103 5.64 13.86 -19.43
CA ASN A 103 5.92 13.57 -18.04
C ASN A 103 6.53 14.85 -17.45
N THR A 104 5.71 15.87 -17.23
CA THR A 104 5.98 16.86 -16.20
C THR A 104 5.95 16.06 -14.91
N GLY A 105 7.11 15.52 -14.54
CA GLY A 105 7.34 15.06 -13.17
C GLY A 105 6.81 16.16 -12.28
N LYS A 106 5.81 15.82 -11.45
CA LYS A 106 5.05 16.76 -10.64
C LYS A 106 5.97 17.87 -10.17
N ASP A 107 5.76 19.06 -10.71
CA ASP A 107 6.49 20.24 -10.31
C ASP A 107 6.35 20.33 -8.78
N LYS A 108 7.43 20.10 -8.02
CA LYS A 108 7.48 20.32 -6.55
C LYS A 108 7.27 21.79 -6.17
N LYS A 109 6.82 22.62 -7.12
CA LYS A 109 6.97 24.07 -7.12
C LYS A 109 5.96 24.80 -6.23
N ASN A 110 4.92 24.13 -5.73
CA ASN A 110 3.84 24.77 -4.98
C ASN A 110 3.57 24.12 -3.61
N VAL A 111 4.59 23.70 -2.87
CA VAL A 111 4.40 23.33 -1.46
C VAL A 111 4.26 24.62 -0.64
N ARG A 112 3.07 24.84 -0.06
CA ARG A 112 2.81 25.95 0.88
C ARG A 112 3.74 25.81 2.09
N ILE A 113 4.40 26.89 2.47
CA ILE A 113 5.30 26.92 3.62
C ILE A 113 4.55 27.47 4.83
N ASP A 114 4.23 26.60 5.79
CA ASP A 114 3.54 27.01 7.02
C ASP A 114 4.49 27.58 8.09
N ARG A 115 5.78 27.21 8.06
CA ARG A 115 6.80 27.70 9.00
C ARG A 115 8.17 27.84 8.30
N ARG A 116 8.88 28.93 8.57
CA ARG A 116 10.29 29.13 8.17
C ARG A 116 11.20 29.15 9.40
N VAL A 117 12.29 28.40 9.37
CA VAL A 117 13.30 28.36 10.42
C VAL A 117 14.66 28.65 9.79
N THR A 118 15.40 29.59 10.37
CA THR A 118 16.79 29.88 9.96
C THR A 118 17.72 29.23 10.97
N ILE A 119 18.61 28.36 10.50
CA ILE A 119 19.62 27.70 11.34
C ILE A 119 20.94 28.42 11.13
N ALA A 120 21.48 29.02 12.18
CA ALA A 120 22.80 29.64 12.15
C ALA A 120 23.88 28.55 12.25
N LEU A 121 24.95 28.68 11.46
CA LEU A 121 26.12 27.84 11.60
C LEU A 121 27.00 28.37 12.73
N ASP A 122 27.60 27.47 13.51
CA ASP A 122 28.54 27.85 14.56
C ASP A 122 29.83 28.39 13.94
N LYS A 123 30.07 29.70 14.11
CA LYS A 123 31.20 30.44 13.55
C LYS A 123 32.56 29.92 14.02
N ALA A 124 32.64 29.27 15.18
CA ALA A 124 33.89 28.71 15.69
C ALA A 124 34.38 27.49 14.89
N THR A 125 33.49 26.85 14.13
CA THR A 125 33.81 25.68 13.29
C THR A 125 34.21 26.06 11.86
N LEU A 126 34.12 27.35 11.50
CA LEU A 126 34.43 27.81 10.16
C LEU A 126 35.92 28.14 10.03
N PRO A 127 36.52 27.87 8.87
CA PRO A 127 37.80 28.44 8.50
C PRO A 127 37.79 29.98 8.55
N ASP A 128 38.94 30.59 8.86
CA ASP A 128 39.08 32.05 8.99
C ASP A 128 38.79 32.82 7.69
N ASP A 129 38.92 32.17 6.53
CA ASP A 129 38.64 32.73 5.22
C ASP A 129 37.16 32.61 4.81
N ALA A 130 36.33 31.94 5.63
CA ALA A 130 34.94 31.68 5.31
C ALA A 130 34.11 32.98 5.32
N LYS A 131 33.50 33.27 4.17
CA LYS A 131 32.61 34.43 3.98
C LYS A 131 31.16 33.98 3.85
N PHE A 132 30.26 34.79 4.40
CA PHE A 132 28.82 34.55 4.25
C PHE A 132 28.41 34.66 2.77
N LYS A 133 27.85 33.58 2.22
CA LYS A 133 27.42 33.48 0.81
C LYS A 133 25.90 33.64 0.63
N GLY A 134 25.12 33.44 1.68
CA GLY A 134 23.65 33.41 1.64
C GLY A 134 23.08 32.18 2.35
N PHE A 135 21.80 31.92 2.13
CA PHE A 135 21.09 30.77 2.70
C PHE A 135 20.82 29.70 1.65
N GLU A 136 21.10 28.44 1.99
CA GLU A 136 20.60 27.30 1.23
C GLU A 136 19.20 26.95 1.73
N ILE A 137 18.19 27.07 0.88
CA ILE A 137 16.79 26.80 1.23
C ILE A 137 16.47 25.34 0.94
N ARG A 138 16.09 24.58 1.99
CA ARG A 138 15.55 23.22 1.87
C ARG A 138 14.13 23.19 2.41
N ILE A 139 13.19 22.73 1.59
CA ILE A 139 11.78 22.57 1.97
C ILE A 139 11.57 21.12 2.41
N ILE A 140 11.20 20.92 3.67
CA ILE A 140 10.85 19.62 4.25
C ILE A 140 9.35 19.67 4.57
N GLN A 141 8.60 18.69 4.07
CA GLN A 141 7.20 18.51 4.39
C GLN A 141 7.07 17.55 5.57
N ASP A 142 6.35 17.98 6.59
CA ASP A 142 6.11 17.21 7.81
C ASP A 142 4.64 17.34 8.21
N LEU A 143 4.16 16.45 9.09
CA LEU A 143 2.77 16.42 9.55
C LEU A 143 2.71 16.79 11.03
N LYS A 144 1.88 17.78 11.36
CA LYS A 144 1.58 18.15 12.75
C LYS A 144 0.20 17.62 13.12
N ILE A 145 0.16 16.52 13.89
CA ILE A 145 -1.08 15.95 14.46
C ILE A 145 -1.19 16.45 15.90
N ILE A 146 -2.28 17.14 16.22
CA ILE A 146 -2.58 17.66 17.57
C ILE A 146 -3.98 17.25 18.01
N THR A 147 -4.16 17.06 19.30
CA THR A 147 -5.48 16.83 19.90
C THR A 147 -6.21 18.16 20.08
N ASP A 148 -7.50 18.16 19.77
CA ASP A 148 -8.41 19.27 20.04
C ASP A 148 -9.48 18.81 21.04
N ASN A 149 -9.20 19.00 22.33
CA ASN A 149 -10.07 18.54 23.41
C ASN A 149 -11.01 19.67 23.82
N VAL A 150 -12.32 19.44 23.77
CA VAL A 150 -13.35 20.42 24.10
C VAL A 150 -14.03 20.04 25.42
N GLU A 151 -13.98 20.93 26.42
CA GLU A 151 -14.72 20.78 27.67
C GLU A 151 -16.09 21.45 27.57
N PHE A 152 -17.17 20.66 27.65
CA PHE A 152 -18.54 21.18 27.67
C PHE A 152 -19.02 21.38 29.12
N LYS A 153 -19.21 22.64 29.53
CA LYS A 153 -19.86 22.99 30.79
C LYS A 153 -21.35 23.20 30.55
N LEU A 154 -22.15 22.20 30.90
CA LEU A 154 -23.59 22.23 30.71
C LEU A 154 -24.27 22.87 31.92
N GLU A 155 -24.97 23.98 31.70
CA GLU A 155 -25.78 24.59 32.74
C GLU A 155 -26.82 23.60 33.25
N THR A 156 -26.90 23.49 34.57
CA THR A 156 -27.77 22.52 35.24
C THR A 156 -28.58 23.21 36.31
N TYR A 157 -29.90 23.13 36.20
CA TYR A 157 -30.85 23.72 37.14
C TYR A 157 -31.69 22.64 37.79
N TYR A 158 -31.77 22.65 39.12
CA TYR A 158 -32.66 21.77 39.86
C TYR A 158 -33.94 22.53 40.23
N SER A 159 -35.10 21.92 39.99
CA SER A 159 -36.41 22.42 40.45
C SER A 159 -36.88 21.57 41.63
N PRO A 160 -36.84 22.09 42.87
CA PRO A 160 -37.30 21.37 44.05
C PRO A 160 -38.80 21.02 44.00
N SER A 161 -39.63 21.93 43.47
CA SER A 161 -41.09 21.75 43.37
C SER A 161 -41.47 20.60 42.44
N LEU A 162 -40.76 20.46 41.32
CA LEU A 162 -41.00 19.40 40.33
C LEU A 162 -40.15 18.15 40.59
N LYS A 163 -39.22 18.20 41.56
CA LYS A 163 -38.19 17.18 41.82
C LYS A 163 -37.46 16.76 40.54
N LYS A 164 -37.15 17.72 39.65
CA LYS A 164 -36.53 17.48 38.33
C LYS A 164 -35.31 18.35 38.13
N THR A 165 -34.32 17.79 37.43
CA THR A 165 -33.11 18.49 37.01
C THR A 165 -33.17 18.74 35.50
N PHE A 166 -32.92 19.98 35.10
CA PHE A 166 -32.82 20.41 33.72
C PHE A 166 -31.35 20.64 33.40
N ILE A 167 -30.83 19.94 32.39
CA ILE A 167 -29.44 20.05 31.94
C ILE A 167 -29.49 20.61 30.52
N ALA A 168 -28.63 21.59 30.23
CA ALA A 168 -28.48 22.13 28.88
C ALA A 168 -28.11 21.00 27.89
N PRO A 169 -28.74 20.94 26.70
CA PRO A 169 -28.45 19.89 25.75
C PRO A 169 -27.05 20.05 25.16
N ILE A 170 -26.31 18.94 25.07
CA ILE A 170 -25.08 18.88 24.28
C ILE A 170 -25.42 18.89 22.77
N PRO A 171 -24.61 19.50 21.89
CA PRO A 171 -24.80 19.38 20.46
C PRO A 171 -24.83 17.91 20.05
N GLY A 172 -25.78 17.55 19.17
CA GLY A 172 -26.06 16.15 18.82
C GLY A 172 -24.85 15.37 18.30
N GLU A 173 -23.90 16.06 17.67
CA GLU A 173 -22.66 15.51 17.12
C GLU A 173 -21.75 14.85 18.18
N TYR A 174 -21.83 15.30 19.43
CA TYR A 174 -21.05 14.80 20.56
C TYR A 174 -21.85 13.87 21.47
N LYS A 175 -23.12 13.61 21.15
CA LYS A 175 -24.00 12.81 22.01
C LYS A 175 -23.60 11.33 21.97
N GLY A 176 -23.50 10.71 23.15
CA GLY A 176 -23.35 9.26 23.30
C GLY A 176 -21.94 8.69 23.12
N SER A 177 -20.90 9.53 23.02
CA SER A 177 -19.51 9.05 22.94
C SER A 177 -18.55 10.07 23.54
N GLU A 178 -17.45 9.58 24.10
CA GLU A 178 -16.32 10.41 24.56
C GLU A 178 -15.52 10.99 23.37
N PHE A 179 -15.73 10.46 22.16
CA PHE A 179 -15.00 10.86 20.97
C PHE A 179 -15.83 11.78 20.07
N GLY A 180 -15.20 12.89 19.66
CA GLY A 180 -15.78 13.82 18.69
C GLY A 180 -15.93 13.22 17.28
N PRO A 181 -16.74 13.86 16.41
CA PRO A 181 -17.04 13.37 15.07
C PRO A 181 -15.78 13.21 14.19
N GLY A 182 -14.79 14.08 14.33
CA GLY A 182 -13.55 14.01 13.57
C GLY A 182 -12.72 12.75 13.85
N VAL A 183 -12.63 12.34 15.13
CA VAL A 183 -11.93 11.11 15.53
C VAL A 183 -12.68 9.89 15.00
N LYS A 184 -14.01 9.88 15.11
CA LYS A 184 -14.86 8.80 14.58
C LYS A 184 -14.67 8.64 13.06
N ALA A 185 -14.74 9.76 12.32
CA ALA A 185 -14.53 9.76 10.88
C ALA A 185 -13.14 9.24 10.52
N LEU A 186 -12.09 9.70 11.22
CA LEU A 186 -10.73 9.23 10.99
C LEU A 186 -10.60 7.72 11.20
N VAL A 187 -11.11 7.18 12.31
CA VAL A 187 -11.03 5.73 12.59
C VAL A 187 -11.75 4.92 11.52
N ILE A 188 -12.95 5.36 11.10
CA ILE A 188 -13.71 4.71 10.02
C ILE A 188 -12.92 4.72 8.71
N THR A 189 -12.33 5.85 8.33
CA THR A 189 -11.49 5.96 7.12
C THR A 189 -10.26 5.07 7.22
N LEU A 190 -9.56 5.03 8.36
CA LEU A 190 -8.39 4.18 8.55
C LEU A 190 -8.75 2.69 8.44
N TYR A 191 -9.89 2.29 9.00
CA TYR A 191 -10.34 0.91 8.95
C TYR A 191 -10.83 0.50 7.56
N ARG A 192 -11.75 1.28 6.98
CA ARG A 192 -12.44 0.92 5.73
C ARG A 192 -11.65 1.27 4.48
N ASP A 193 -11.12 2.49 4.40
CA ASP A 193 -10.50 3.01 3.19
C ASP A 193 -8.99 2.69 3.15
N ALA A 194 -8.31 2.75 4.30
CA ALA A 194 -6.90 2.41 4.40
C ALA A 194 -6.64 0.92 4.75
N GLY A 195 -7.69 0.14 5.01
CA GLY A 195 -7.59 -1.31 5.26
C GLY A 195 -6.81 -1.67 6.53
N MET A 196 -6.70 -0.76 7.49
CA MET A 196 -5.97 -1.03 8.73
C MET A 196 -6.78 -1.93 9.66
N THR A 197 -6.11 -2.90 10.28
CA THR A 197 -6.73 -3.71 11.34
C THR A 197 -6.96 -2.88 12.60
N GLU A 198 -7.91 -3.28 13.43
CA GLU A 198 -8.22 -2.61 14.70
C GLU A 198 -6.97 -2.44 15.57
N SER A 199 -6.19 -3.51 15.75
CA SER A 199 -4.94 -3.44 16.52
C SER A 199 -3.88 -2.52 15.90
N ALA A 200 -3.88 -2.34 14.58
CA ALA A 200 -2.98 -1.39 13.93
C ALA A 200 -3.41 0.06 14.18
N ILE A 201 -4.71 0.32 14.18
CA ILE A 201 -5.31 1.60 14.52
C ILE A 201 -5.04 1.93 15.99
N GLU A 202 -5.26 0.99 16.91
CA GLU A 202 -4.93 1.16 18.33
C GLU A 202 -3.44 1.43 18.55
N ARG A 203 -2.54 0.74 17.84
CA ARG A 203 -1.10 1.04 17.91
C ARG A 203 -0.78 2.43 17.37
N CYS A 204 -1.43 2.85 16.29
CA CYS A 204 -1.24 4.19 15.70
C CYS A 204 -1.66 5.30 16.69
N HIS A 205 -2.76 5.09 17.43
CA HIS A 205 -3.25 6.07 18.41
C HIS A 205 -2.59 5.95 19.80
N GLY A 206 -2.22 4.74 20.21
CA GLY A 206 -1.65 4.41 21.52
C GLY A 206 -0.13 4.55 21.60
N SER A 207 0.57 4.50 20.46
CA SER A 207 1.92 5.03 20.38
C SER A 207 1.82 6.54 20.50
N ARG A 208 1.96 7.02 21.75
CA ARG A 208 2.17 8.43 22.08
C ARG A 208 3.12 8.99 21.01
N LEU A 209 2.60 9.83 20.12
CA LEU A 209 3.34 10.50 19.07
C LEU A 209 4.37 11.43 19.74
N LEU A 210 5.45 10.83 20.24
CA LEU A 210 6.59 11.50 20.83
C LEU A 210 7.46 12.00 19.69
N ALA A 211 7.07 13.12 19.11
CA ALA A 211 7.92 13.93 18.25
C ALA A 211 7.89 15.39 18.68
N HIS A 212 8.22 15.62 19.96
CA HIS A 212 9.00 16.79 20.41
C HIS A 212 9.36 16.58 21.89
N PRO A 213 10.66 16.65 22.28
CA PRO A 213 11.01 16.70 23.69
C PRO A 213 10.70 18.12 24.15
N LEU A 214 9.68 18.25 25.01
CA LEU A 214 9.46 19.31 26.01
C LEU A 214 7.97 19.30 26.37
N ALA A 215 7.53 18.33 27.18
CA ALA A 215 6.43 18.51 28.12
C ALA A 215 6.33 17.32 29.06
N THR A 216 6.40 17.64 30.34
CA THR A 216 6.43 16.78 31.52
C THR A 216 5.13 15.99 31.72
N GLN A 217 5.26 14.92 32.49
CA GLN A 217 4.28 13.89 32.86
C GLN A 217 2.91 14.41 33.37
N SER A 218 1.82 13.70 33.02
CA SER A 218 0.87 13.12 34.01
C SER A 218 -0.24 12.28 33.34
N SER A 219 -0.50 11.10 33.94
CA SER A 219 -1.74 10.28 33.90
C SER A 219 -1.91 9.22 32.79
N PRO A 220 -2.01 7.91 33.14
CA PRO A 220 -2.38 6.84 32.23
C PRO A 220 -3.87 6.48 32.41
N LEU A 221 -4.74 6.97 31.54
CA LEU A 221 -6.08 6.41 31.39
C LEU A 221 -6.06 5.44 30.21
N ARG A 222 -5.87 4.15 30.51
CA ARG A 222 -6.20 3.06 29.57
C ARG A 222 -7.73 2.98 29.51
N VAL A 223 -8.34 3.69 28.56
CA VAL A 223 -9.74 3.50 28.20
C VAL A 223 -9.77 2.73 26.90
N ASN A 224 -10.44 1.57 26.91
CA ASN A 224 -10.58 0.68 25.78
C ASN A 224 -11.24 1.41 24.59
N PHE A 225 -10.43 1.73 23.60
CA PHE A 225 -10.77 2.57 22.43
C PHE A 225 -11.87 1.96 21.55
N PHE A 226 -11.99 0.63 21.54
CA PHE A 226 -12.91 -0.09 20.65
C PHE A 226 -14.31 -0.34 21.23
N ASN A 227 -14.47 -0.47 22.55
CA ASN A 227 -15.78 -0.82 23.12
C ASN A 227 -16.81 0.34 23.13
N SER A 228 -16.38 1.58 22.88
CA SER A 228 -17.30 2.72 22.75
C SER A 228 -17.67 3.06 21.31
N LEU A 229 -17.07 2.41 20.31
CA LEU A 229 -17.24 2.75 18.89
C LEU A 229 -18.25 1.84 18.16
N VAL A 230 -18.67 0.72 18.78
CA VAL A 230 -19.49 -0.34 18.15
C VAL A 230 -20.96 -0.34 18.63
N ILE A 231 -21.42 0.70 19.33
CA ILE A 231 -22.86 0.88 19.57
C ILE A 231 -23.35 2.00 18.66
N TYR A 232 -23.65 1.64 17.41
CA TYR A 232 -24.85 2.01 16.64
C TYR A 232 -24.83 1.28 15.29
#